data_AF-A0A158LZ74-F1
#
_entry.id   AF-A0A158LZ74-F1
#
_cell.length_a   1.000
_cell.length_b   1.000
_cell.length_c   1.000
_cell.angle_alpha   90.00
_cell.angle_beta   90.00
_cell.angle_gamma   90.00
#
_symmetry.space_group_name_H-M   'P 1'
#
loop_
_entity.id
_entity.type
_entity.pdbx_description
1 polymer ?
#
loop_
_entity_poly.entity_id
_entity_poly.type
_entity_poly.pdbx_seq_one_letter_code
_entity_poly.pdbx_strand_id
1 'polypeptide(L)'
;MKSLALLATTTLVALLVLVALPVSFVVLQAVFPHLGEGSFAAPFSTWRQVLTQPGTLSLLGQTVSLGVGVAAVAALLGIPLGTLRGLCRVPAARFWDLMFLLPFLLPPYIAALSWTMALQQRGYLVQLSGVDLSGLLH
;
A
#
# COMPACT_ATOMS: atom_id res chain seq x y z
N MET A 1 37.76 -11.29 1.51
CA MET A 1 36.98 -10.88 0.33
C MET A 1 36.14 -12.02 -0.25
N LYS A 2 36.69 -13.22 -0.54
CA LYS A 2 35.94 -14.37 -1.09
C LYS A 2 34.80 -14.87 -0.19
N SER A 3 35.00 -14.92 1.13
CA SER A 3 33.96 -15.31 2.10
C SER A 3 32.77 -14.34 2.15
N LEU A 4 33.05 -13.04 2.09
CA LEU A 4 32.02 -11.99 2.05
C LEU A 4 31.20 -12.07 0.75
N ALA A 5 31.87 -12.32 -0.37
CA ALA A 5 31.21 -12.51 -1.67
C ALA A 5 30.32 -13.76 -1.66
N LEU A 6 30.78 -14.87 -1.10
CA LEU A 6 29.97 -16.09 -0.95
C LEU A 6 28.72 -15.83 -0.10
N LEU A 7 28.87 -15.20 1.07
CA LEU A 7 27.74 -14.86 1.93
C LEU A 7 26.74 -13.93 1.24
N ALA A 8 27.23 -12.91 0.54
CA ALA A 8 26.39 -11.98 -0.21
C ALA A 8 25.62 -12.70 -1.34
N THR A 9 26.30 -13.57 -2.11
CA THR A 9 25.66 -14.35 -3.17
C THR A 9 24.63 -15.33 -2.60
N THR A 10 24.96 -16.04 -1.53
CA THR A 10 24.00 -16.96 -0.88
C THR A 10 22.79 -16.20 -0.34
N THR A 11 23.00 -15.03 0.27
CA THR A 11 21.91 -14.19 0.78
C THR A 11 21.03 -13.68 -0.36
N LEU A 12 21.64 -13.23 -1.46
CA LEU A 12 20.92 -12.79 -2.65
C LEU A 12 20.08 -13.92 -3.25
N VAL A 13 20.66 -15.11 -3.41
CA VAL A 13 19.94 -16.29 -3.92
C VAL A 13 18.81 -16.68 -2.97
N ALA A 14 19.04 -16.67 -1.66
CA ALA A 14 18.02 -16.98 -0.67
C ALA A 14 16.86 -15.98 -0.72
N LEU A 15 17.14 -14.66 -0.80
CA LEU A 15 16.13 -13.62 -0.94
C LEU A 15 15.37 -13.74 -2.27
N LEU A 16 16.08 -14.02 -3.36
CA LEU A 16 15.47 -14.25 -4.67
C LEU A 16 14.53 -15.45 -4.62
N VAL A 17 14.94 -16.59 -4.06
CA VAL A 17 14.07 -17.75 -3.91
C VAL A 17 12.89 -17.43 -3.02
N LEU A 18 13.12 -16.79 -1.87
CA LEU A 18 12.08 -16.45 -0.90
C LEU A 18 10.99 -15.54 -1.48
N VAL A 19 11.35 -14.59 -2.35
CA VAL A 19 10.41 -13.62 -2.93
C VAL A 19 9.90 -14.08 -4.30
N ALA A 20 10.78 -14.49 -5.20
CA ALA A 20 10.41 -14.81 -6.57
C ALA A 20 9.61 -16.10 -6.64
N LEU A 21 9.85 -17.10 -5.79
CA LEU A 21 9.11 -18.36 -5.80
C LEU A 21 7.61 -18.15 -5.50
N PRO A 22 7.17 -17.51 -4.39
CA PRO A 22 5.75 -17.30 -4.14
C PRO A 22 5.10 -16.37 -5.17
N VAL A 23 5.80 -15.32 -5.62
CA VAL A 23 5.27 -14.43 -6.67
C VAL A 23 5.08 -15.18 -7.98
N SER A 24 6.06 -15.99 -8.38
CA SER A 24 5.98 -16.83 -9.57
C SER A 24 4.88 -17.88 -9.43
N PHE A 25 4.68 -18.45 -8.24
CA PHE A 25 3.60 -19.38 -7.97
C PHE A 25 2.22 -18.72 -8.17
N VAL A 26 2.01 -17.50 -7.65
CA VAL A 26 0.76 -16.74 -7.86
C VAL A 26 0.55 -16.43 -9.34
N VAL A 27 1.60 -16.02 -10.07
CA VAL A 27 1.52 -15.76 -11.51
C VAL A 27 1.19 -17.03 -12.30
N LEU A 28 1.85 -18.15 -11.97
CA LEU A 28 1.58 -19.44 -12.61
C LEU A 28 0.18 -19.93 -12.27
N GLN A 29 -0.34 -19.69 -11.07
CA GLN A 29 -1.71 -20.03 -10.71
C GLN A 29 -2.75 -19.17 -11.46
N ALA A 30 -2.41 -17.91 -11.75
CA ALA A 30 -3.25 -17.07 -12.61
C ALA A 30 -3.31 -17.62 -14.06
N VAL A 31 -2.24 -18.27 -14.55
CA VAL A 31 -2.24 -18.94 -15.86
C VAL A 31 -2.90 -20.32 -15.78
N PHE A 32 -2.57 -21.11 -14.76
CA PHE A 32 -3.02 -22.48 -14.52
C PHE A 32 -3.77 -22.56 -13.19
N PRO A 33 -5.11 -22.40 -13.19
CA PRO A 33 -5.89 -22.31 -11.95
C PRO A 33 -5.74 -23.54 -11.02
N HIS A 34 -5.52 -24.71 -11.62
CA HIS A 34 -5.37 -26.00 -10.93
C HIS A 34 -3.91 -26.35 -10.56
N LEU A 35 -2.98 -25.39 -10.64
CA LEU A 35 -1.57 -25.62 -10.31
C LEU A 35 -1.37 -26.12 -8.87
N GLY A 36 -2.20 -25.63 -7.94
CA GLY A 36 -2.18 -26.07 -6.54
C GLY A 36 -2.57 -27.53 -6.34
N GLU A 37 -3.27 -28.12 -7.30
CA GLU A 37 -3.64 -29.54 -7.34
C GLU A 37 -2.60 -30.39 -8.13
N GLY A 38 -1.53 -29.76 -8.62
CA GLY A 38 -0.52 -30.42 -9.47
C GLY A 38 -0.91 -30.54 -10.94
N SER A 39 -1.94 -29.81 -11.39
CA SER A 39 -2.48 -29.88 -12.75
C SER A 39 -2.20 -28.61 -13.55
N PHE A 40 -1.69 -28.78 -14.77
CA PHE A 40 -1.51 -27.70 -15.75
C PHE A 40 -2.72 -27.55 -16.70
N ALA A 41 -3.88 -28.10 -16.31
CA ALA A 41 -5.08 -28.07 -17.14
C ALA A 41 -5.72 -26.67 -17.21
N ALA A 42 -6.47 -26.45 -18.30
CA ALA A 42 -7.33 -25.29 -18.52
C ALA A 42 -6.61 -23.93 -18.37
N PRO A 43 -5.51 -23.69 -19.12
CA PRO A 43 -4.80 -22.42 -19.04
C PRO A 43 -5.73 -21.25 -19.39
N PHE A 44 -5.60 -20.16 -18.65
CA PHE A 44 -6.38 -18.92 -18.77
C PHE A 44 -7.91 -19.05 -18.59
N SER A 45 -8.42 -20.23 -18.23
CA SER A 45 -9.87 -20.50 -18.18
C SER A 45 -10.63 -19.57 -17.22
N THR A 46 -10.01 -19.18 -16.11
CA THR A 46 -10.60 -18.30 -15.10
C THR A 46 -10.61 -16.82 -15.50
N TRP A 47 -9.82 -16.39 -16.49
CA TRP A 47 -9.70 -14.97 -16.86
C TRP A 47 -11.02 -14.40 -17.36
N ARG A 48 -11.71 -15.14 -18.25
CA ARG A 48 -13.02 -14.70 -18.76
C ARG A 48 -14.03 -14.57 -17.62
N GLN A 49 -14.05 -15.54 -16.71
CA GLN A 49 -14.95 -15.52 -15.55
C GLN A 49 -14.69 -14.32 -14.65
N VAL A 50 -13.42 -14.04 -14.30
CA VAL A 50 -13.04 -12.92 -13.42
C VAL A 50 -13.34 -11.56 -14.06
N LEU A 51 -13.02 -11.41 -15.35
CA LEU A 51 -13.23 -10.14 -16.07
C LEU A 51 -14.70 -9.86 -16.37
N THR A 52 -15.53 -10.90 -16.51
CA THR A 52 -16.98 -10.76 -16.72
C THR A 52 -17.78 -10.76 -15.43
N GLN A 53 -17.16 -11.03 -14.29
CA GLN A 53 -17.83 -11.00 -13.00
C GLN A 53 -18.32 -9.57 -12.71
N PRO A 54 -19.61 -9.40 -12.36
CA PRO A 54 -20.16 -8.10 -12.02
C PRO A 54 -19.35 -7.45 -10.89
N GLY A 55 -18.88 -6.21 -11.13
CA GLY A 55 -18.16 -5.42 -10.14
C GLY A 55 -16.64 -5.53 -10.17
N THR A 56 -16.03 -6.56 -10.77
CA THR A 56 -14.55 -6.72 -10.77
C THR A 56 -13.84 -5.49 -11.37
N LEU A 57 -14.23 -5.08 -12.57
CA LEU A 57 -13.62 -3.92 -13.23
C LEU A 57 -13.93 -2.60 -12.50
N SER A 58 -15.10 -2.50 -11.86
CA SER A 58 -15.47 -1.34 -11.05
C SER A 58 -14.57 -1.23 -9.81
N LEU A 59 -14.36 -2.33 -9.08
CA LEU A 59 -13.48 -2.37 -7.91
C LEU A 59 -12.03 -2.08 -8.27
N LEU A 60 -11.55 -2.62 -9.40
CA LEU A 60 -10.22 -2.30 -9.92
C LEU A 60 -10.09 -0.82 -10.25
N GLY A 61 -11.08 -0.24 -10.94
CA GLY A 61 -11.11 1.18 -11.26
C GLY A 61 -11.13 2.07 -10.03
N GLN A 62 -11.93 1.72 -9.02
CA GLN A 62 -11.98 2.43 -7.73
C GLN A 62 -10.63 2.36 -7.00
N THR A 63 -10.00 1.18 -6.97
CA THR A 63 -8.69 0.99 -6.32
C THR A 63 -7.60 1.82 -7.01
N VAL A 64 -7.56 1.80 -8.35
CA VAL A 64 -6.60 2.60 -9.13
C VAL A 64 -6.85 4.09 -8.95
N SER A 65 -8.12 4.53 -9.06
CA SER A 65 -8.50 5.94 -8.87
C SER A 65 -8.11 6.45 -7.49
N LEU A 66 -8.42 5.68 -6.45
CA LEU A 66 -8.03 5.99 -5.07
C LEU A 66 -6.51 6.06 -4.93
N GLY A 67 -5.78 5.07 -5.45
CA GLY A 67 -4.31 5.04 -5.39
C GLY A 67 -3.66 6.24 -6.08
N VAL A 68 -4.14 6.60 -7.27
CA VAL A 68 -3.67 7.78 -8.01
C VAL A 68 -4.02 9.07 -7.28
N GLY A 69 -5.25 9.20 -6.77
CA GLY A 69 -5.69 10.37 -6.01
C GLY A 69 -4.83 10.59 -4.75
N VAL A 70 -4.59 9.52 -3.98
CA VAL A 70 -3.72 9.56 -2.80
C VAL A 70 -2.29 9.93 -3.18
N ALA A 71 -1.73 9.32 -4.24
CA ALA A 71 -0.38 9.63 -4.70
C ALA A 71 -0.24 11.10 -5.13
N ALA A 72 -1.24 11.64 -5.84
CA ALA A 72 -1.24 13.04 -6.28
C ALA A 72 -1.29 14.01 -5.10
N VAL A 73 -2.19 13.78 -4.13
CA VAL A 73 -2.30 14.61 -2.93
C VAL A 73 -1.03 14.50 -2.07
N ALA A 74 -0.49 13.29 -1.91
CA ALA A 74 0.75 13.06 -1.19
C ALA A 74 1.95 13.75 -1.87
N ALA A 75 2.03 13.74 -3.20
CA ALA A 75 3.06 14.45 -3.93
C ALA A 75 2.90 15.98 -3.80
N LEU A 76 1.66 16.48 -3.92
CA LEU A 76 1.34 17.89 -3.80
C LEU A 76 1.75 18.48 -2.45
N LEU A 77 1.59 17.70 -1.37
CA LEU A 77 1.98 18.13 -0.02
C LEU A 77 3.44 17.77 0.31
N GLY A 78 3.86 16.56 -0.04
CA GLY A 78 5.15 15.99 0.32
C GLY A 78 6.32 16.61 -0.43
N ILE A 79 6.17 16.96 -1.71
CA ILE A 79 7.25 17.59 -2.49
C ILE A 79 7.59 18.98 -1.94
N PRO A 80 6.63 19.91 -1.73
CA PRO A 80 6.94 21.20 -1.12
C PRO A 80 7.52 21.09 0.29
N LEU A 81 6.92 20.26 1.15
CA LEU A 81 7.38 20.10 2.53
C LEU A 81 8.78 19.44 2.58
N GLY A 82 9.02 18.43 1.75
CA GLY A 82 10.32 17.76 1.64
C GLY A 82 11.40 18.67 1.08
N THR A 83 11.09 19.49 0.07
CA THR A 83 12.04 20.46 -0.50
C THR A 83 12.36 21.57 0.50
N LEU A 84 11.36 22.12 1.20
CA LEU A 84 11.58 23.10 2.28
C LEU A 84 12.46 22.52 3.39
N ARG A 85 12.17 21.31 3.86
CA ARG A 85 12.95 20.67 4.92
C ARG A 85 14.37 20.27 4.48
N GLY A 86 14.53 19.87 3.22
CA GLY A 86 15.79 19.37 2.66
C GLY A 86 16.74 20.47 2.18
N LEU A 87 16.22 21.59 1.67
CA LEU A 87 17.01 22.66 1.08
C LEU A 87 17.12 23.90 1.97
N CYS A 88 16.18 24.10 2.91
CA CYS A 88 16.18 25.27 3.80
C CYS A 88 16.53 24.90 5.24
N ARG A 89 17.08 25.87 5.98
CA ARG A 89 17.27 25.77 7.43
C ARG A 89 15.96 26.12 8.12
N VAL A 90 15.06 25.15 8.23
CA VAL A 90 13.80 25.31 8.98
C VAL A 90 14.05 25.28 10.51
N PRO A 91 13.40 26.15 11.29
CA PRO A 91 13.45 26.08 12.74
C PRO A 91 12.83 24.77 13.23
N ALA A 92 13.32 24.25 14.36
CA ALA A 92 12.89 22.98 14.94
C ALA A 92 12.97 21.78 13.97
N ALA A 93 14.04 21.70 13.16
CA ALA A 93 14.28 20.65 12.16
C ALA A 93 13.96 19.21 12.64
N ARG A 94 14.30 18.86 13.88
CA ARG A 94 14.01 17.54 14.47
C ARG A 94 12.52 17.24 14.64
N PHE A 95 11.70 18.27 14.89
CA PHE A 95 10.26 18.12 14.99
C PHE A 95 9.67 17.75 13.63
N TRP A 96 10.10 18.40 12.56
CA TRP A 96 9.69 18.06 11.19
C TRP A 96 10.08 16.63 10.83
N ASP A 97 11.32 16.22 11.14
CA ASP A 97 11.78 14.85 10.90
C ASP A 97 10.88 13.84 11.63
N LEU A 98 10.51 14.11 12.89
CA LEU A 98 9.61 13.26 13.65
C LEU A 98 8.20 13.20 13.03
N MET A 99 7.63 14.34 12.62
CA MET A 99 6.30 14.39 11.99
C MET A 99 6.26 13.61 10.67
N PHE A 100 7.31 13.68 9.86
CA PHE A 100 7.41 12.90 8.62
C PHE A 100 7.65 11.42 8.86
N LEU A 101 8.32 11.05 9.95
CA LEU A 101 8.53 9.65 10.35
C LEU A 101 7.29 9.03 11.00
N LEU A 102 6.46 9.84 11.68
CA LEU A 102 5.29 9.38 12.41
C LEU A 102 4.37 8.41 11.63
N PRO A 103 3.97 8.68 10.37
CA PRO A 103 3.12 7.76 9.62
C PRO A 103 3.79 6.40 9.32
N PHE A 104 5.12 6.31 9.35
CA PHE A 104 5.86 5.06 9.18
C PHE A 104 6.06 4.30 10.49
N LEU A 105 6.03 5.01 11.63
CA LEU A 105 6.16 4.41 12.97
C LEU A 105 4.82 3.87 13.47
N LEU A 106 3.71 4.49 13.07
CA LEU A 106 2.38 4.04 13.45
C LEU A 106 1.93 2.85 12.58
N PRO A 107 1.48 1.74 13.18
CA PRO A 107 0.88 0.66 12.42
C PRO A 107 -0.30 1.18 11.57
N PRO A 108 -0.45 0.75 10.30
CA PRO A 108 -1.49 1.24 9.41
C PRO A 108 -2.91 1.12 9.97
N TYR A 109 -3.16 0.06 10.76
CA TYR A 109 -4.45 -0.15 11.43
C TYR A 109 -4.79 0.97 12.44
N ILE A 110 -3.81 1.47 13.19
CA ILE A 110 -4.03 2.58 14.14
C ILE A 110 -4.41 3.85 13.38
N ALA A 111 -3.74 4.12 12.26
CA ALA A 111 -4.10 5.26 11.42
C ALA A 111 -5.54 5.13 10.88
N ALA A 112 -5.90 3.96 10.35
CA ALA A 112 -7.25 3.70 9.86
C ALA A 112 -8.32 3.90 10.96
N LEU A 113 -8.13 3.27 12.13
CA LEU A 113 -9.03 3.43 13.26
C LEU A 113 -9.16 4.88 13.72
N SER A 114 -8.04 5.61 13.82
CA SER A 114 -8.05 7.00 14.29
C SER A 114 -8.90 7.87 13.37
N TRP A 115 -8.78 7.69 12.06
CA TRP A 115 -9.62 8.39 11.08
C TRP A 115 -11.08 7.98 11.16
N THR A 116 -11.38 6.68 11.28
CA THR A 116 -12.76 6.21 11.46
C THR A 116 -13.38 6.79 12.73
N MET A 117 -12.66 6.79 13.86
CA MET A 117 -13.19 7.31 15.12
C MET A 117 -13.37 8.83 15.10
N ALA A 118 -12.50 9.55 14.37
CA ALA A 118 -12.62 10.99 14.20
C ALA A 118 -13.82 11.36 13.32
N LEU A 119 -14.00 10.64 12.20
CA LEU A 119 -14.95 10.99 11.15
C LEU A 119 -16.33 10.30 11.28
N GLN A 120 -16.47 9.23 12.07
CA GLN A 120 -17.76 8.56 12.26
C GLN A 120 -18.85 9.51 12.76
N GLN A 121 -20.11 9.08 12.63
CA GLN A 121 -21.25 9.84 13.10
C GLN A 121 -21.09 10.17 14.60
N ARG A 122 -21.13 11.47 14.94
CA ARG A 122 -20.83 12.00 16.30
C ARG A 122 -19.43 11.60 16.83
N GLY A 123 -18.47 11.40 15.94
CA GLY A 123 -17.07 11.11 16.26
C GLY A 123 -16.34 12.30 16.90
N TYR A 124 -15.04 12.13 17.15
CA TYR A 124 -14.26 13.15 17.86
C TYR A 124 -14.23 14.51 17.16
N LEU A 125 -14.29 14.54 15.83
CA LEU A 125 -14.27 15.79 15.06
C LEU A 125 -15.52 16.63 15.33
N VAL A 126 -16.70 16.00 15.35
CA VAL A 126 -17.98 16.65 15.70
C VAL A 126 -17.97 17.11 17.14
N GLN A 127 -17.45 16.30 18.07
CA GLN A 127 -17.42 16.65 19.50
C GLN A 127 -16.50 17.85 19.80
N LEU A 128 -15.39 17.97 19.08
CA LEU A 128 -14.41 19.04 19.29
C LEU A 128 -14.72 20.32 18.52
N SER A 129 -15.27 20.20 17.31
CA SER A 129 -15.43 21.35 16.39
C SER A 129 -16.86 21.60 15.92
N GLY A 130 -17.79 20.67 16.17
CA GLY A 130 -19.16 20.72 15.66
C GLY A 130 -19.31 20.40 14.16
N VAL A 131 -18.21 20.21 13.43
CA VAL A 131 -18.23 19.91 11.99
C VAL A 131 -18.55 18.43 11.77
N ASP A 132 -19.54 18.13 10.92
CA ASP A 132 -19.91 16.76 10.56
C ASP A 132 -19.33 16.38 9.19
N LEU A 133 -18.41 15.42 9.21
CA LEU A 133 -17.78 14.82 8.02
C LEU A 133 -18.08 13.32 7.89
N SER A 134 -19.10 12.83 8.60
CA SER A 134 -19.47 11.41 8.57
C SER A 134 -19.87 10.90 7.19
N GLY A 135 -20.36 11.79 6.32
CA GLY A 135 -20.62 11.47 4.92
C GLY A 135 -19.39 11.05 4.11
N LEU A 136 -18.16 11.28 4.59
CA LEU A 136 -16.94 10.83 3.92
C LEU A 136 -16.61 9.33 4.15
N LEU A 137 -17.28 8.67 5.10
CA LEU A 137 -17.06 7.26 5.43
C LEU A 137 -18.04 6.30 4.74
N HIS A 138 -18.94 6.81 3.88
CA HIS A 138 -20.03 6.05 3.27
C HIS A 138 -19.91 5.94 1.76
#